data_AF-A0A6I6GJB9-F1
#
_entry.id   AF-A0A6I6GJB9-F1
#
_cell.length_a   1.000
_cell.length_b   1.000
_cell.length_c   1.000
_cell.angle_alpha   90.00
_cell.angle_beta   90.00
_cell.angle_gamma   90.00
#
_symmetry.space_group_name_H-M   'P 1'
#
loop_
_entity.id
_entity.type
_entity.pdbx_description
1 polymer ?
#
loop_
_entity_poly.entity_id
_entity_poly.type
_entity_poly.pdbx_seq_one_letter_code
_entity_poly.pdbx_strand_id
1 'polypeptide(L)' 'MDDAIKNLGHTAASEFNLGNLAQRSGQFGQARTHYLIARDTYMRLESTREVGACELRLGNVETDLGQFEQARVH' A
#
# COMPACT_ATOMS: atom_id res chain seq x y z
N MET A 1 -26.46 -4.22 -4.55
CA MET A 1 -25.22 -3.57 -5.04
C MET A 1 -24.18 -3.43 -3.93
N ASP A 2 -24.61 -3.59 -2.68
CA ASP A 2 -23.85 -3.38 -1.45
C ASP A 2 -22.77 -4.44 -1.20
N ASP A 3 -22.99 -5.71 -1.58
CA ASP A 3 -22.00 -6.78 -1.41
C ASP A 3 -20.73 -6.57 -2.23
N ALA A 4 -20.84 -5.99 -3.43
CA ALA A 4 -19.68 -5.73 -4.29
C ALA A 4 -18.77 -4.65 -3.71
N ILE A 5 -19.36 -3.56 -3.20
CA ILE A 5 -18.65 -2.46 -2.54
C ILE A 5 -17.98 -2.96 -1.25
N LYS A 6 -18.70 -3.76 -0.46
CA LYS A 6 -18.16 -4.36 0.76
C LYS A 6 -17.00 -5.31 0.48
N ASN A 7 -17.11 -6.12 -0.58
CA ASN A 7 -16.04 -7.03 -0.98
C ASN A 7 -14.79 -6.27 -1.47
N LEU A 8 -14.96 -5.21 -2.26
CA LEU A 8 -13.86 -4.35 -2.68
C LEU A 8 -13.13 -3.73 -1.48
N GLY A 9 -13.85 -3.29 -0.46
CA GLY A 9 -13.24 -2.76 0.77
C GLY A 9 -12.41 -3.81 1.53
N HIS A 10 -12.89 -5.05 1.59
CA HIS A 10 -12.13 -6.14 2.17
C HIS A 10 -10.87 -6.49 1.35
N THR A 11 -10.98 -6.55 0.02
CA THR A 11 -9.84 -6.78 -0.86
C THR A 11 -8.79 -5.68 -0.70
N ALA A 12 -9.20 -4.41 -0.65
CA ALA A 12 -8.29 -3.29 -0.46
C ALA A 12 -7.55 -3.37 0.89
N ALA A 13 -8.25 -3.75 1.96
CA ALA A 13 -7.65 -3.92 3.28
C ALA A 13 -6.66 -5.10 3.31
N SER A 14 -6.96 -6.19 2.60
CA SER A 14 -6.05 -7.32 2.45
C SER A 14 -4.77 -6.91 1.71
N GLU A 15 -4.89 -6.20 0.59
CA GLU A 15 -3.74 -5.68 -0.17
C GLU A 15 -2.90 -4.72 0.69
N PHE A 16 -3.54 -3.84 1.46
CA PHE A 16 -2.84 -2.93 2.37
C PHE A 16 -2.02 -3.67 3.44
N ASN A 17 -2.57 -4.77 3.97
CA ASN A 17 -1.87 -5.61 4.95
C ASN A 17 -0.73 -6.43 4.31
N LEU A 18 -0.90 -6.90 3.07
CA LEU A 18 0.18 -7.52 2.30
C LEU A 18 1.31 -6.53 2.06
N GLY A 19 0.99 -5.29 1.70
CA GLY A 19 1.98 -4.21 1.56
C GLY A 19 2.77 -3.96 2.85
N ASN A 20 2.09 -4.01 3.99
CA ASN A 20 2.71 -3.92 5.31
C ASN A 20 3.70 -5.06 5.57
N LEU A 21 3.28 -6.30 5.30
CA LEU A 21 4.12 -7.48 5.49
C LEU A 21 5.34 -7.45 4.56
N ALA A 22 5.16 -7.06 3.30
CA ALA A 22 6.24 -6.89 2.34
C ALA A 22 7.24 -5.81 2.79
N GLN A 23 6.75 -4.66 3.29
CA GLN A 23 7.61 -3.61 3.83
C GLN A 23 8.45 -4.13 5.01
N ARG A 24 7.82 -4.83 5.97
CA ARG A 24 8.54 -5.40 7.12
C ARG A 24 9.54 -6.49 6.73
N SER A 25 9.31 -7.15 5.60
CA SER A 25 10.23 -8.16 5.04
C SER A 25 11.37 -7.53 4.22
N GLY A 26 11.44 -6.20 4.12
CA GLY A 26 12.42 -5.50 3.28
C GLY A 26 12.12 -5.56 1.78
N GLN A 27 10.93 -6.07 1.40
CA GLN A 27 10.48 -6.18 0.02
C GLN A 27 9.72 -4.91 -0.39
N PHE A 28 10.40 -3.77 -0.36
CA PHE A 28 9.81 -2.46 -0.61
C PHE A 28 9.14 -2.33 -1.99
N GLY A 29 9.71 -2.96 -3.03
CA GLY A 29 9.11 -2.99 -4.36
C GLY A 29 7.73 -3.67 -4.41
N GLN A 30 7.57 -4.80 -3.72
CA GLN A 30 6.27 -5.49 -3.61
C GLN A 30 5.31 -4.70 -2.73
N ALA A 31 5.81 -4.12 -1.63
CA ALA A 31 5.01 -3.29 -0.73
C ALA A 31 4.35 -2.13 -1.48
N ARG A 32 5.12 -1.43 -2.32
CA ARG A 32 4.65 -0.34 -3.18
C ARG A 32 3.51 -0.77 -4.09
N THR A 33 3.65 -1.90 -4.78
CA THR A 33 2.60 -2.42 -5.67
C THR A 33 1.31 -2.72 -4.91
N HIS A 34 1.39 -3.40 -3.76
CA HIS A 34 0.22 -3.70 -2.93
C HIS A 34 -0.48 -2.42 -2.43
N TYR A 35 0.26 -1.41 -1.99
CA TYR A 35 -0.33 -0.13 -1.57
C TYR A 35 -0.98 0.62 -2.74
N LEU A 36 -0.45 0.52 -3.96
CA LEU A 36 -1.07 1.12 -5.15
C LEU A 36 -2.40 0.44 -5.51
N ILE A 37 -2.47 -0.89 -5.43
CA ILE A 37 -3.71 -1.66 -5.68
C ILE A 37 -4.77 -1.31 -4.63
N ALA A 38 -4.38 -1.26 -3.35
CA ALA A 38 -5.26 -0.84 -2.27
C ALA A 38 -5.79 0.58 -2.50
N ARG A 39 -4.92 1.53 -2.87
CA ARG A 39 -5.27 2.93 -3.16
C ARG A 39 -6.29 3.05 -4.28
N ASP A 40 -6.09 2.36 -5.41
CA ASP A 40 -7.02 2.38 -6.55
C ASP A 40 -8.40 1.86 -6.14
N THR A 41 -8.42 0.78 -5.36
CA THR A 41 -9.67 0.21 -4.85
C THR A 41 -10.37 1.17 -3.88
N TYR A 42 -9.64 1.81 -2.98
CA TYR A 42 -10.19 2.83 -2.08
C TYR A 42 -10.67 4.09 -2.81
N MET A 43 -10.01 4.48 -3.91
CA MET A 43 -10.50 5.55 -4.78
C MET A 43 -11.84 5.19 -5.42
N ARG A 44 -12.00 3.94 -5.87
CA ARG A 44 -13.28 3.45 -6.43
C ARG A 44 -14.38 3.33 -5.37
N LEU A 45 -14.01 3.21 -4.10
CA LEU A 45 -14.91 3.24 -2.95
C LEU A 45 -15.16 4.66 -2.43
N GLU A 46 -14.60 5.69 -3.09
CA GLU A 46 -14.67 7.10 -2.67
C GLU A 46 -14.18 7.33 -1.23
N SER A 47 -13.30 6.45 -0.74
CA SER A 47 -12.87 6.42 0.65
C SER A 47 -11.55 7.19 0.81
N THR A 48 -11.67 8.51 0.87
CA THR A 48 -10.53 9.45 0.89
C THR A 48 -9.59 9.22 2.09
N ARG A 49 -10.14 8.77 3.22
CA ARG A 49 -9.36 8.47 4.43
C ARG A 49 -8.39 7.31 4.19
N GLU A 50 -8.86 6.23 3.58
CA GLU A 50 -8.03 5.07 3.25
C GLU A 50 -7.05 5.36 2.12
N VAL A 51 -7.43 6.19 1.14
CA VAL A 51 -6.51 6.69 0.10
C VAL A 51 -5.34 7.43 0.75
N GLY A 52 -5.61 8.36 1.68
CA GLY A 52 -4.56 9.09 2.40
C GLY A 52 -3.65 8.17 3.23
N ALA A 53 -4.21 7.13 3.86
CA ALA A 53 -3.42 6.13 4.57
C ALA A 53 -2.48 5.35 3.64
N CYS A 54 -2.94 4.99 2.43
CA CYS A 54 -2.12 4.34 1.41
C CYS A 54 -0.98 5.26 0.92
N GLU A 55 -1.27 6.54 0.70
CA GLU A 55 -0.25 7.51 0.26
C GLU A 55 0.83 7.75 1.33
N LEU A 56 0.43 7.84 2.61
CA LEU A 56 1.39 7.92 3.72
C LEU A 56 2.33 6.70 3.73
N ARG A 57 1.77 5.51 3.53
CA ARG A 57 2.51 4.24 3.52
C ARG A 57 3.45 4.14 2.31
N LEU A 58 3.01 4.59 1.15
CA LEU A 58 3.85 4.70 -0.05
C LEU A 58 5.04 5.64 0.19
N GLY A 59 4.82 6.82 0.79
CA GLY A 59 5.90 7.74 1.14
C GLY A 59 6.93 7.13 2.09
N ASN A 60 6.48 6.37 3.09
CA ASN A 60 7.37 5.62 3.97
C ASN A 60 8.19 4.57 3.21
N VAL A 61 7.55 3.80 2.32
CA VAL A 61 8.23 2.79 1.49
C VAL A 61 9.29 3.40 0.59
N GLU A 62 9.00 4.53 -0.07
CA GLU A 62 9.97 5.23 -0.93
C GLU A 62 11.16 5.76 -0.10
N THR A 63 10.91 6.23 1.11
CA THR A 63 11.95 6.68 2.04
C THR A 63 12.85 5.52 2.46
N ASP A 64 12.28 4.38 2.81
CA ASP A 64 13.00 3.14 3.14
C ASP A 64 13.81 2.62 1.93
N LEU A 65 13.21 2.65 0.73
CA LEU A 65 13.87 2.26 -0.53
C LEU A 65 15.10 3.13 -0.80
N GLY A 66 14.97 4.45 -0.69
CA GLY A 66 16.08 5.39 -0.88
C GLY A 66 17.21 5.16 0.11
N GLN A 67 16.89 4.92 1.39
CA GLN A 67 17.89 4.59 2.40
C GLN A 67 18.56 3.24 2.15
N PHE A 68 17.79 2.23 1.75
CA PHE A 68 18.32 0.90 1.45
C PHE A 68 19.25 0.92 0.23
N GLU A 69 18.90 1.70 -0.79
CA GLU A 69 19.72 1.87 -2.00
C GLU A 69 21.02 2.62 -1.69
N GLN A 70 20.96 3.66 -0.84
CA GLN A 70 22.16 4.34 -0.33
C GLN A 70 23.05 3.40 0.50
N ALA A 71 22.46 2.60 1.39
CA ALA A 71 23.19 1.65 2.24
C ALA A 71 23.88 0.54 1.43
N ARG A 72 23.39 0.20 0.24
CA ARG A 72 24.01 -0.80 -0.65
C ARG A 72 25.21 -0.27 -1.44
N VAL A 73 25.35 1.04 -1.56
CA VAL A 73 26.39 1.70 -2.37
C VAL A 73 27.63 2.03 -1.52
N HIS A 74 27.52 2.06 -0.19
CA HIS A 74 28.62 2.31 0.73
C HIS A 74 29.25 1.00 1.24
#